data_AF-A0A538PAM2-F1
#
_entry.id   AF-A0A538PAM2-F1
#
_cell.length_a   1.000
_cell.length_b   1.000
_cell.length_c   1.000
_cell.angle_alpha   90.00
_cell.angle_beta   90.00
_cell.angle_gamma   90.00
#
_symmetry.space_group_name_H-M   'P 1'
#
loop_
_entity.id
_entity.type
_entity.pdbx_description
1 polymer ?
#
loop_
_entity_poly.entity_id
_entity_poly.type
_entity_poly.pdbx_seq_one_letter_code
_entity_poly.pdbx_strand_id
1 'polypeptide(L)'
;MMRLEAILDPSPQGVTKRSVMMKSQMEESRTDEGNEEVRRAWPPKKEELEQLYLTQRLSAMKISRIYGLKYPNPKSGETMVLWYLKKYGIQRRDRAEHIRKVTDEMAEGWVRRYAQGESLKQIAGALVDPVTVFTHLKKRGAQLRDRVEAQIKAVTKYQRKPFRSNPYERAYLLGFAFGDLHVSAHGRAVRVKTATTHPAMITLFSSLFRNYGHILLSPRRSRLVDFEWRLQVDLDSSFGFLSHKSLGITMDIQNKPNLFRSYLAGLFDAEGSITLKDYYYPRISLTNTNFQVLRVVESELLALGYPAQIRSQGISKLGAAGQEIWVLECWGRESVRRFVQWIPIKHPEKVSKAQIVRRVCEAVTRDQLSAAADAWEFLNQRIKEERRRLSDAARIALQNSEELRAQ
;
A
#
# COMPACT_ATOMS: atom_id res chain seq x y z
N MET A 1 -36.44 -4.56 -33.55
CA MET A 1 -36.05 -4.79 -34.95
C MET A 1 -35.83 -3.42 -35.62
N MET A 2 -34.66 -2.80 -35.40
CA MET A 2 -34.22 -1.58 -36.09
C MET A 2 -32.70 -1.63 -36.25
N ARG A 3 -32.26 -1.14 -37.40
CA ARG A 3 -31.08 -1.54 -38.17
C ARG A 3 -29.76 -0.99 -37.59
N LEU A 4 -28.75 -1.85 -37.64
CA LEU A 4 -27.34 -1.47 -37.71
C LEU A 4 -27.09 -0.75 -39.05
N GLU A 5 -26.44 0.40 -39.01
CA GLU A 5 -25.62 0.86 -40.13
C GLU A 5 -24.19 1.11 -39.65
N ALA A 6 -23.30 0.43 -40.36
CA ALA A 6 -21.87 0.43 -40.21
C ALA A 6 -21.27 1.61 -40.98
N ILE A 7 -20.23 2.23 -40.43
CA ILE A 7 -19.30 3.04 -41.20
C ILE A 7 -17.93 2.40 -41.04
N LEU A 8 -17.48 1.79 -42.14
CA LEU A 8 -16.11 1.41 -42.42
C LEU A 8 -15.45 2.58 -43.17
N ASP A 9 -14.23 2.96 -42.77
CA ASP A 9 -13.18 3.23 -43.75
C ASP A 9 -11.78 3.05 -43.11
N PRO A 10 -10.74 2.71 -43.90
CA PRO A 10 -9.60 1.94 -43.42
C PRO A 10 -8.27 2.71 -43.41
N SER A 11 -7.27 2.02 -42.86
CA SER A 11 -5.90 1.90 -43.34
C SER A 11 -4.79 2.64 -42.54
N PRO A 12 -3.60 2.02 -42.42
CA PRO A 12 -2.67 2.22 -41.32
C PRO A 12 -1.32 2.79 -41.74
N GLN A 13 -0.77 3.71 -40.95
CA GLN A 13 0.66 4.01 -40.86
C GLN A 13 0.90 4.41 -39.39
N GLY A 14 1.78 3.81 -38.60
CA GLY A 14 3.13 3.40 -38.90
C GLY A 14 4.06 4.19 -37.98
N VAL A 15 5.01 3.48 -37.37
CA VAL A 15 6.21 4.02 -36.68
C VAL A 15 6.07 4.35 -35.19
N THR A 16 6.41 3.33 -34.39
CA THR A 16 6.88 3.37 -33.01
C THR A 16 8.04 4.35 -32.79
N LYS A 17 7.77 5.48 -32.12
CA LYS A 17 8.79 6.30 -31.46
C LYS A 17 9.29 5.60 -30.19
N ARG A 18 10.25 4.67 -30.31
CA ARG A 18 10.95 4.10 -29.15
C ARG A 18 12.41 3.69 -29.40
N SER A 19 13.09 4.30 -30.38
CA SER A 19 14.46 3.93 -30.76
C SER A 19 15.48 5.08 -30.82
N VAL A 20 15.22 6.24 -30.20
CA VAL A 20 16.16 7.39 -30.27
C VAL A 20 16.84 7.71 -28.93
N MET A 21 16.49 7.04 -27.83
CA MET A 21 17.04 7.37 -26.50
C MET A 21 18.05 6.37 -25.92
N MET A 22 18.57 5.42 -26.73
CA MET A 22 19.56 4.43 -26.28
C MET A 22 20.95 4.58 -26.91
N LYS A 23 21.22 5.69 -27.63
CA LYS A 23 22.54 5.96 -28.23
C LYS A 23 23.40 7.00 -27.51
N SER A 24 22.90 7.72 -26.50
CA SER A 24 23.67 8.81 -25.86
C SER A 24 24.26 8.49 -24.48
N GLN A 25 24.41 7.21 -24.10
CA GLN A 25 25.09 6.82 -22.85
C GLN A 25 26.24 5.82 -23.05
N MET A 26 26.73 5.68 -24.27
CA MET A 26 27.88 4.82 -24.59
C MET A 26 29.10 5.58 -25.14
N GLU A 27 29.09 6.92 -25.06
CA GLU A 27 30.15 7.78 -25.63
C GLU A 27 30.87 8.69 -24.63
N GLU A 28 30.62 8.55 -23.32
CA GLU A 28 31.37 9.26 -22.27
C GLU A 28 32.06 8.28 -21.33
N SER A 29 33.18 7.71 -21.79
CA SER A 29 34.24 7.17 -20.91
C SER A 29 35.47 6.83 -21.74
N ARG A 30 36.02 7.83 -22.43
CA ARG A 30 37.35 7.74 -23.04
C ARG A 30 38.08 9.06 -22.95
N THR A 31 38.60 9.34 -21.77
CA THR A 31 39.81 10.14 -21.61
C THR A 31 40.67 9.47 -20.53
N ASP A 32 41.18 8.28 -20.84
CA ASP A 32 42.46 7.82 -20.27
C ASP A 32 43.55 8.35 -21.22
N GLU A 33 43.69 9.67 -21.25
CA GLU A 33 44.82 10.38 -21.86
C GLU A 33 45.86 10.56 -20.76
N GLY A 34 46.73 9.56 -20.58
CA GLY A 34 47.70 9.64 -19.48
C GLY A 34 48.57 8.41 -19.30
N ASN A 35 48.87 7.70 -20.38
CA ASN A 35 50.07 6.87 -20.46
C ASN A 35 50.24 6.51 -21.94
N GLU A 36 51.16 7.17 -22.63
CA GLU A 36 51.78 6.58 -23.81
C GLU A 36 52.56 5.34 -23.34
N GLU A 37 51.84 4.27 -23.03
CA GLU A 37 52.42 2.94 -22.89
C GLU A 37 53.15 2.68 -24.21
N VAL A 38 54.48 2.57 -24.11
CA VAL A 38 55.37 2.18 -25.20
C VAL A 38 54.72 1.01 -25.92
N ARG A 39 54.11 1.29 -27.09
CA ARG A 39 53.35 0.29 -27.82
C ARG A 39 54.32 -0.77 -28.28
N ARG A 40 54.26 -1.93 -27.62
CA ARG A 40 55.09 -3.09 -27.96
C ARG A 40 54.70 -3.54 -29.37
N ALA A 41 55.70 -3.83 -30.21
CA ALA A 41 55.48 -4.26 -31.57
C ALA A 41 54.74 -5.61 -31.61
N TRP A 42 53.78 -5.74 -32.52
CA TRP A 42 53.08 -7.00 -32.82
C TRP A 42 53.60 -7.56 -34.15
N PRO A 43 53.92 -8.86 -34.27
CA PRO A 43 53.65 -9.96 -33.34
C PRO A 43 54.59 -10.01 -32.12
N PRO A 44 54.14 -10.56 -30.97
CA PRO A 44 54.91 -10.57 -29.73
C PRO A 44 56.03 -11.61 -29.81
N LYS A 45 57.17 -11.35 -29.15
CA LYS A 45 58.22 -12.37 -28.94
C LYS A 45 57.73 -13.41 -27.94
N LYS A 46 58.24 -14.65 -28.03
CA LYS A 46 57.82 -15.76 -27.16
C LYS A 46 58.10 -15.45 -25.69
N GLU A 47 59.29 -14.96 -25.38
CA GLU A 47 59.77 -14.70 -24.02
C GLU A 47 58.94 -13.62 -23.34
N GLU A 48 58.56 -12.60 -24.12
CA GLU A 48 57.73 -11.49 -23.66
C GLU A 48 56.29 -11.95 -23.37
N LEU A 49 55.73 -12.79 -24.24
CA LEU A 49 54.40 -13.33 -24.05
C LEU A 49 54.35 -14.30 -22.85
N GLU A 50 55.39 -15.09 -22.64
CA GLU A 50 55.56 -15.93 -21.44
C GLU A 50 55.65 -15.07 -20.17
N GLN A 51 56.46 -14.01 -20.18
CA GLN A 51 56.59 -13.12 -19.04
C GLN A 51 55.25 -12.44 -18.69
N LEU A 52 54.54 -11.90 -19.68
CA LEU A 52 53.25 -11.24 -19.45
C LEU A 52 52.17 -12.23 -18.97
N TYR A 53 52.14 -13.44 -19.54
CA TYR A 53 51.06 -14.40 -19.29
C TYR A 53 51.31 -15.30 -18.07
N LEU A 54 52.52 -15.83 -17.88
CA LEU A 54 52.88 -16.73 -16.78
C LEU A 54 53.40 -15.96 -15.57
N THR A 55 54.40 -15.08 -15.76
CA THR A 55 55.06 -14.38 -14.64
C THR A 55 54.20 -13.27 -14.08
N GLN A 56 53.69 -12.37 -14.93
CA GLN A 56 52.85 -11.24 -14.52
C GLN A 56 51.36 -11.61 -14.42
N ARG A 57 50.99 -12.84 -14.78
CA ARG A 57 49.64 -13.39 -14.69
C ARG A 57 48.54 -12.57 -15.40
N LEU A 58 48.88 -11.79 -16.43
CA LEU A 58 47.90 -10.97 -17.15
C LEU A 58 46.95 -11.83 -18.00
N SER A 59 45.67 -11.43 -18.07
CA SER A 59 44.70 -12.10 -18.94
C SER A 59 45.00 -11.83 -20.41
N ALA A 60 44.61 -12.74 -21.30
CA ALA A 60 44.81 -12.57 -22.75
C ALA A 60 44.19 -11.25 -23.27
N MET A 61 43.08 -10.80 -22.68
CA MET A 61 42.46 -9.51 -22.96
C MET A 61 43.28 -8.30 -22.48
N LYS A 62 43.95 -8.38 -21.32
CA LYS A 62 44.83 -7.30 -20.86
C LYS A 62 46.08 -7.23 -21.72
N ILE A 63 46.65 -8.39 -22.07
CA ILE A 63 47.77 -8.50 -22.99
C ILE A 63 47.41 -7.89 -24.35
N SER A 64 46.22 -8.17 -24.89
CA SER A 64 45.80 -7.56 -26.16
C SER A 64 45.71 -6.03 -26.11
N ARG A 65 45.38 -5.45 -24.95
CA ARG A 65 45.38 -3.99 -24.76
C ARG A 65 46.78 -3.41 -24.72
N ILE A 66 47.72 -4.07 -24.02
CA ILE A 66 49.14 -3.67 -23.95
C ILE A 66 49.77 -3.62 -25.35
N TYR A 67 49.44 -4.57 -26.23
CA TYR A 67 49.90 -4.57 -27.61
C TYR A 67 49.08 -3.68 -28.56
N GLY A 68 48.14 -2.89 -28.03
CA GLY A 68 47.33 -1.96 -28.83
C GLY A 68 46.45 -2.64 -29.89
N LEU A 69 46.06 -3.90 -29.68
CA LEU A 69 45.21 -4.66 -30.62
C LEU A 69 43.78 -4.09 -30.63
N LYS A 70 43.57 -3.03 -31.43
CA LYS A 70 42.27 -2.37 -31.62
C LYS A 70 41.44 -3.13 -32.66
N TYR A 71 40.70 -4.14 -32.21
CA TYR A 71 39.70 -4.80 -33.05
C TYR A 71 38.28 -4.31 -32.73
N PRO A 72 37.38 -4.24 -33.74
CA PRO A 72 35.97 -3.86 -33.53
C PRO A 72 35.26 -4.77 -32.52
N ASN A 73 35.67 -6.04 -32.45
CA ASN A 73 35.22 -6.99 -31.45
C ASN A 73 36.36 -7.27 -30.46
N PRO A 74 36.21 -6.96 -29.15
CA PRO A 74 37.24 -7.19 -28.15
C PRO A 74 37.66 -8.67 -28.04
N LYS A 75 36.75 -9.61 -28.37
CA LYS A 75 37.07 -11.05 -28.41
C LYS A 75 38.10 -11.39 -29.48
N SER A 76 38.25 -10.59 -30.53
CA SER A 76 39.23 -10.83 -31.59
C SER A 76 40.67 -10.61 -31.11
N GLY A 77 40.90 -9.60 -30.27
CA GLY A 77 42.23 -9.35 -29.67
C GLY A 77 42.63 -10.45 -28.68
N GLU A 78 41.70 -10.85 -27.81
CA GLU A 78 41.90 -11.98 -26.89
C GLU A 78 42.19 -13.28 -27.65
N THR A 79 41.41 -13.59 -28.68
CA THR A 79 41.59 -14.79 -29.51
C THR A 79 42.95 -14.81 -30.16
N MET A 80 43.46 -13.64 -30.59
CA MET A 80 44.78 -13.55 -31.19
C MET A 80 45.90 -13.84 -30.20
N VAL A 81 45.83 -13.29 -28.98
CA VAL A 81 46.77 -13.63 -27.91
C VAL A 81 46.70 -15.13 -27.59
N LEU A 82 45.50 -15.70 -27.49
CA LEU A 82 45.33 -17.15 -27.25
C LEU A 82 45.88 -18.03 -28.37
N TRP A 83 45.87 -17.54 -29.61
CA TRP A 83 46.49 -18.22 -30.75
C TRP A 83 48.01 -18.20 -30.66
N TYR A 84 48.62 -17.05 -30.31
CA TYR A 84 50.08 -16.95 -30.13
C TYR A 84 50.59 -17.75 -28.93
N LEU A 85 49.83 -17.83 -27.83
CA LEU A 85 50.15 -18.74 -26.72
C LEU A 85 50.23 -20.19 -27.20
N LYS A 86 49.27 -20.63 -28.03
CA LYS A 86 49.29 -21.97 -28.62
C LYS A 86 50.46 -22.14 -29.59
N LYS A 87 50.72 -21.16 -30.46
CA LYS A 87 51.81 -21.18 -31.44
C LYS A 87 53.18 -21.33 -30.78
N TYR A 88 53.39 -20.70 -29.63
CA TYR A 88 54.65 -20.76 -28.89
C TYR A 88 54.76 -21.93 -27.90
N GLY A 89 53.73 -22.78 -27.80
CA GLY A 89 53.71 -23.92 -26.88
C GLY A 89 53.51 -23.53 -25.41
N ILE A 90 52.99 -22.33 -25.14
CA ILE A 90 52.74 -21.83 -23.78
C ILE A 90 51.45 -22.46 -23.29
N GLN A 91 51.55 -23.33 -22.27
CA GLN A 91 50.37 -23.99 -21.70
C GLN A 91 49.39 -22.96 -21.14
N ARG A 92 48.11 -23.14 -21.47
CA ARG A 92 47.04 -22.29 -20.93
C ARG A 92 46.93 -22.54 -19.43
N ARG A 93 46.83 -21.46 -18.65
CA ARG A 93 46.52 -21.55 -17.23
C ARG A 93 45.16 -22.23 -17.06
N ASP A 94 45.03 -23.11 -16.06
CA ASP A 94 43.76 -23.75 -15.76
C ASP A 94 42.71 -22.66 -15.53
N ARG A 95 41.61 -22.75 -16.29
CA ARG A 95 40.49 -21.83 -16.20
C ARG A 95 39.92 -21.81 -14.78
N ALA A 96 40.04 -22.92 -14.05
CA ALA A 96 39.59 -23.04 -12.67
C ALA A 96 40.48 -22.30 -11.66
N GLU A 97 41.81 -22.29 -11.81
CA GLU A 97 42.72 -21.67 -10.84
C GLU A 97 42.54 -20.15 -10.76
N HIS A 98 42.32 -19.47 -11.88
CA HIS A 98 42.11 -18.03 -11.91
C HIS A 98 40.72 -17.59 -11.40
N ILE A 99 39.80 -18.54 -11.22
CA ILE A 99 38.43 -18.36 -10.74
C ILE A 99 38.31 -18.67 -9.23
N ARG A 100 39.30 -19.30 -8.60
CA ARG A 100 39.34 -19.57 -7.14
C ARG A 100 39.52 -18.27 -6.33
N LYS A 101 38.56 -17.36 -6.43
CA LYS A 101 38.43 -16.18 -5.55
C LYS A 101 37.96 -16.55 -4.15
N VAL A 102 37.49 -17.78 -3.94
CA VAL A 102 36.86 -18.21 -2.68
C VAL A 102 37.62 -19.37 -2.07
N THR A 103 38.36 -19.08 -0.98
CA THR A 103 38.98 -20.10 -0.13
C THR A 103 37.95 -20.70 0.82
N ASP A 104 38.21 -21.91 1.31
CA ASP A 104 37.32 -22.56 2.26
C ASP A 104 37.22 -21.80 3.59
N GLU A 105 38.33 -21.23 4.06
CA GLU A 105 38.38 -20.34 5.22
C GLU A 105 37.47 -19.11 5.03
N MET A 106 37.48 -18.51 3.84
CA MET A 106 36.62 -17.36 3.56
C MET A 106 35.15 -17.76 3.59
N ALA A 107 34.81 -18.92 3.03
CA ALA A 107 33.44 -19.42 3.03
C ALA A 107 32.96 -19.85 4.44
N GLU A 108 33.84 -20.37 5.30
CA GLU A 108 33.53 -20.60 6.72
C GLU A 108 33.33 -19.30 7.50
N GLY A 109 34.13 -18.28 7.21
CA GLY A 109 33.94 -16.92 7.72
C GLY A 109 32.58 -16.36 7.34
N TRP A 110 32.11 -16.61 6.11
CA TRP A 110 30.77 -16.22 5.66
C TRP A 110 29.66 -16.90 6.46
N VAL A 111 29.80 -18.19 6.78
CA VAL A 111 28.81 -18.92 7.62
C VAL A 111 28.70 -18.26 9.00
N ARG A 112 29.84 -17.93 9.63
CA ARG A 112 29.87 -17.24 10.94
C ARG A 112 29.21 -15.87 10.89
N ARG A 113 29.58 -15.03 9.93
CA ARG A 113 28.98 -13.69 9.74
C ARG A 113 27.49 -13.76 9.45
N TYR A 114 27.06 -14.75 8.67
CA TYR A 114 25.65 -14.97 8.37
C TYR A 114 24.85 -15.40 9.61
N ALA A 115 25.42 -16.26 10.47
CA ALA A 115 24.82 -16.66 11.73
C ALA A 115 24.71 -15.47 12.72
N GLN A 116 25.63 -14.52 12.66
CA GLN A 116 25.64 -13.29 13.47
C GLN A 116 24.64 -12.21 13.01
N GLY A 117 23.87 -12.45 11.95
CA GLY A 117 22.81 -11.54 11.51
C GLY A 117 23.13 -10.74 10.25
N GLU A 118 24.36 -10.78 9.74
CA GLU A 118 24.73 -10.04 8.52
C GLU A 118 23.98 -10.53 7.28
N SER A 119 23.71 -9.63 6.35
CA SER A 119 23.07 -9.93 5.06
C SER A 119 24.09 -10.45 4.04
N LEU A 120 23.61 -11.17 3.01
CA LEU A 120 24.45 -11.64 1.90
C LEU A 120 25.24 -10.50 1.24
N LYS A 121 24.64 -9.30 1.15
CA LYS A 121 25.29 -8.12 0.56
C LYS A 121 26.42 -7.58 1.44
N GLN A 122 26.23 -7.55 2.75
CA GLN A 122 27.28 -7.14 3.70
C GLN A 122 28.45 -8.14 3.73
N ILE A 123 28.13 -9.43 3.66
CA ILE A 123 29.15 -10.49 3.62
C ILE A 123 29.93 -10.44 2.30
N ALA A 124 29.23 -10.20 1.18
CA ALA A 124 29.84 -10.11 -0.15
C ALA A 124 30.78 -8.90 -0.30
N GLY A 125 30.39 -7.74 0.25
CA GLY A 125 31.15 -6.51 0.14
C GLY A 125 31.42 -6.13 -1.32
N ALA A 126 32.65 -5.68 -1.61
CA ALA A 126 33.10 -5.36 -2.97
C ALA A 126 33.90 -6.51 -3.64
N LEU A 127 34.21 -7.58 -2.89
CA LEU A 127 35.16 -8.61 -3.31
C LEU A 127 34.52 -9.74 -4.14
N VAL A 128 33.28 -10.10 -3.79
CA VAL A 128 32.53 -11.20 -4.41
C VAL A 128 31.08 -10.81 -4.63
N ASP A 129 30.40 -11.50 -5.55
CA ASP A 129 28.98 -11.30 -5.79
C ASP A 129 28.13 -11.98 -4.69
N PRO A 130 27.02 -11.37 -4.21
CA PRO A 130 26.14 -11.97 -3.22
C PRO A 130 25.61 -13.38 -3.58
N VAL A 131 25.46 -13.70 -4.87
CA VAL A 131 25.07 -15.03 -5.36
C VAL A 131 26.16 -16.06 -5.08
N THR A 132 27.43 -15.65 -5.11
CA THR A 132 28.57 -16.52 -4.77
C THR A 132 28.52 -16.89 -3.28
N VAL A 133 28.31 -15.90 -2.41
CA VAL A 133 28.15 -16.12 -0.96
C VAL A 133 26.99 -17.06 -0.68
N PHE A 134 25.83 -16.81 -1.31
CA PHE A 134 24.63 -17.66 -1.19
C PHE A 134 24.93 -19.12 -1.54
N THR A 135 25.62 -19.36 -2.66
CA THR A 135 25.93 -20.72 -3.14
C THR A 135 26.82 -21.46 -2.16
N HIS A 136 27.81 -20.78 -1.58
CA HIS A 136 28.72 -21.36 -0.59
C HIS A 136 28.04 -21.64 0.75
N LEU A 137 27.15 -20.75 1.22
CA LEU A 137 26.33 -20.98 2.42
C LEU A 137 25.42 -22.20 2.25
N LYS A 138 24.74 -22.32 1.10
CA LYS A 138 23.87 -23.46 0.79
C LYS A 138 24.65 -24.78 0.72
N LYS A 139 25.81 -24.78 0.07
CA LYS A 139 26.69 -25.97 -0.01
C LYS A 139 27.15 -26.46 1.36
N ARG A 140 27.28 -25.57 2.34
CA ARG A 140 27.70 -25.87 3.72
C ARG A 140 26.51 -26.16 4.66
N GLY A 141 25.30 -26.32 4.12
CA GLY A 141 24.12 -26.69 4.91
C GLY A 141 23.60 -25.58 5.82
N ALA A 142 24.03 -24.32 5.64
CA ALA A 142 23.46 -23.22 6.42
C ALA A 142 21.97 -23.07 6.07
N GLN A 143 21.09 -23.09 7.08
CA GLN A 143 19.69 -22.72 6.89
C GLN A 143 19.64 -21.25 6.48
N LEU A 144 19.42 -21.02 5.20
CA LEU A 144 19.21 -19.70 4.66
C LEU A 144 17.90 -19.16 5.25
N ARG A 145 17.96 -17.96 5.83
CA ARG A 145 16.76 -17.24 6.28
C ARG A 145 15.78 -17.22 5.10
N ASP A 146 14.52 -17.48 5.38
CA ASP A 146 13.51 -17.44 4.34
C ASP A 146 13.62 -16.08 3.64
N ARG A 147 13.91 -16.12 2.34
CA ARG A 147 14.16 -14.95 1.50
C ARG A 147 13.00 -13.97 1.63
N VAL A 148 11.81 -14.51 1.89
CA VAL A 148 10.57 -13.79 2.15
C VAL A 148 10.58 -13.09 3.52
N GLU A 149 10.85 -13.79 4.62
CA GLU A 149 10.85 -13.19 5.97
C GLU A 149 11.96 -12.16 6.16
N ALA A 150 13.16 -12.44 5.65
CA ALA A 150 14.29 -11.52 5.72
C ALA A 150 14.01 -10.24 4.93
N GLN A 151 13.36 -10.36 3.76
CA GLN A 151 12.92 -9.21 2.98
C GLN A 151 11.76 -8.47 3.65
N ILE A 152 10.84 -9.17 4.32
CA ILE A 152 9.77 -8.54 5.10
C ILE A 152 10.38 -7.70 6.23
N LYS A 153 11.24 -8.28 7.09
CA LYS A 153 11.89 -7.54 8.18
C LYS A 153 12.74 -6.37 7.69
N ALA A 154 13.44 -6.53 6.57
CA ALA A 154 14.30 -5.49 6.02
C ALA A 154 13.53 -4.32 5.38
N VAL A 155 12.34 -4.57 4.82
CA VAL A 155 11.58 -3.56 4.05
C VAL A 155 10.44 -2.94 4.87
N THR A 156 9.86 -3.66 5.84
CA THR A 156 8.77 -3.12 6.64
C THR A 156 9.28 -2.38 7.87
N LYS A 157 9.20 -1.04 7.84
CA LYS A 157 9.50 -0.18 9.00
C LYS A 157 8.63 -0.49 10.23
N TYR A 158 7.40 -0.96 10.01
CA TYR A 158 6.41 -1.19 11.06
C TYR A 158 5.88 -2.63 11.03
N GLN A 159 5.73 -3.23 12.21
CA GLN A 159 5.13 -4.55 12.36
C GLN A 159 3.65 -4.52 11.97
N ARG A 160 3.21 -5.54 11.24
CA ARG A 160 1.81 -5.78 10.87
C ARG A 160 1.34 -7.05 11.57
N LYS A 161 0.26 -6.97 12.34
CA LYS A 161 -0.30 -8.14 13.04
C LYS A 161 -1.43 -8.74 12.21
N PRO A 162 -1.52 -10.08 12.11
CA PRO A 162 -2.62 -10.72 11.40
C PRO A 162 -3.96 -10.47 12.12
N PHE A 163 -5.04 -10.54 11.36
CA PHE A 163 -6.40 -10.51 11.89
C PHE A 163 -6.65 -11.75 12.76
N ARG A 164 -7.22 -11.57 13.96
CA ARG A 164 -7.41 -12.65 14.96
C ARG A 164 -8.68 -13.48 14.75
N SER A 165 -9.27 -13.43 13.56
CA SER A 165 -10.44 -14.23 13.18
C SER A 165 -11.70 -14.03 14.05
N ASN A 166 -11.86 -12.90 14.75
CA ASN A 166 -13.10 -12.60 15.48
C ASN A 166 -14.23 -12.29 14.48
N PRO A 167 -15.32 -13.09 14.44
CA PRO A 167 -16.36 -12.93 13.43
C PRO A 167 -17.17 -11.64 13.59
N TYR A 168 -17.38 -11.14 14.82
CA TYR A 168 -18.09 -9.90 15.08
C TYR A 168 -17.29 -8.67 14.65
N GLU A 169 -15.99 -8.68 14.95
CA GLU A 169 -15.07 -7.64 14.50
C GLU A 169 -14.96 -7.64 12.97
N ARG A 170 -14.87 -8.82 12.35
CA ARG A 170 -14.87 -8.97 10.89
C ARG A 170 -16.12 -8.38 10.26
N ALA A 171 -17.31 -8.73 10.78
CA ALA A 171 -18.58 -8.22 10.30
C ALA A 171 -18.66 -6.70 10.43
N TYR A 172 -18.27 -6.15 11.59
CA TYR A 172 -18.19 -4.71 11.81
C TYR A 172 -17.26 -4.01 10.81
N LEU A 173 -16.05 -4.53 10.62
CA LEU A 173 -15.08 -3.94 9.69
C LEU A 173 -15.57 -4.00 8.24
N LEU A 174 -16.31 -5.04 7.85
CA LEU A 174 -16.93 -5.13 6.53
C LEU A 174 -17.99 -4.05 6.32
N GLY A 175 -18.90 -3.87 7.29
CA GLY A 175 -19.91 -2.81 7.21
C GLY A 175 -19.31 -1.42 7.17
N PHE A 176 -18.28 -1.18 7.98
CA PHE A 176 -17.56 0.10 7.99
C PHE A 176 -16.76 0.31 6.69
N ALA A 177 -16.16 -0.74 6.15
CA ALA A 177 -15.41 -0.67 4.90
C ALA A 177 -16.30 -0.42 3.67
N PHE A 178 -17.56 -0.86 3.73
CA PHE A 178 -18.52 -0.65 2.65
C PHE A 178 -18.82 0.84 2.43
N GLY A 179 -18.86 1.66 3.49
CA GLY A 179 -19.11 3.09 3.39
C GLY A 179 -17.82 3.91 3.21
N ASP A 180 -17.05 4.05 4.30
CA ASP A 180 -16.03 5.11 4.39
C ASP A 180 -14.59 4.68 4.04
N LEU A 181 -14.34 3.38 3.80
CA LEU A 181 -12.98 2.89 3.57
C LEU A 181 -12.66 2.67 2.10
N HIS A 182 -11.54 3.24 1.68
CA HIS A 182 -10.86 2.84 0.46
C HIS A 182 -9.83 1.75 0.74
N VAL A 183 -10.21 0.51 0.44
CA VAL A 183 -9.35 -0.67 0.57
C VAL A 183 -8.72 -1.03 -0.78
N SER A 184 -7.42 -1.37 -0.77
CA SER A 184 -6.66 -1.77 -1.96
C SER A 184 -5.53 -2.74 -1.60
N ALA A 185 -5.13 -3.61 -2.52
CA ALA A 185 -3.92 -4.40 -2.36
C ALA A 185 -2.68 -3.50 -2.50
N HIS A 186 -1.68 -3.69 -1.64
CA HIS A 186 -0.41 -2.94 -1.69
C HIS A 186 0.77 -3.88 -1.44
N GLY A 187 1.27 -4.49 -2.51
CA GLY A 187 2.27 -5.55 -2.42
C GLY A 187 1.71 -6.75 -1.65
N ARG A 188 2.33 -7.07 -0.51
CA ARG A 188 1.89 -8.14 0.42
C ARG A 188 1.04 -7.61 1.59
N ALA A 189 0.53 -6.38 1.47
CA ALA A 189 -0.28 -5.73 2.48
C ALA A 189 -1.68 -5.46 1.94
N VAL A 190 -2.63 -5.29 2.86
CA VAL A 190 -3.92 -4.68 2.57
C VAL A 190 -3.85 -3.23 3.02
N ARG A 191 -3.91 -2.28 2.09
CA ARG A 191 -3.89 -0.86 2.40
C ARG A 191 -5.31 -0.37 2.57
N VAL A 192 -5.59 0.16 3.75
CA VAL A 192 -6.86 0.79 4.10
C VAL A 192 -6.63 2.29 4.23
N LYS A 193 -7.47 3.08 3.54
CA LYS A 193 -7.45 4.53 3.59
C LYS A 193 -8.82 5.09 3.88
N THR A 194 -8.85 6.25 4.52
CA THR A 194 -10.03 7.14 4.54
C THR A 194 -9.54 8.59 4.63
N ALA A 195 -10.45 9.54 4.47
CA ALA A 195 -10.15 10.95 4.68
C ALA A 195 -11.28 11.59 5.47
N THR A 196 -10.96 12.54 6.35
CA THR A 196 -11.97 13.11 7.23
C THR A 196 -11.64 14.53 7.68
N THR A 197 -12.69 15.28 8.00
CA THR A 197 -12.65 16.55 8.73
C THR A 197 -13.12 16.38 10.17
N HIS A 198 -13.44 15.16 10.60
CA HIS A 198 -13.98 14.87 11.92
C HIS A 198 -12.93 14.16 12.80
N PRO A 199 -12.59 14.69 13.99
CA PRO A 199 -11.65 14.03 14.90
C PRO A 199 -12.19 12.72 15.46
N ALA A 200 -13.51 12.58 15.57
CA ALA A 200 -14.15 11.34 15.97
C ALA A 200 -13.89 10.19 14.99
N MET A 201 -13.79 10.49 13.68
CA MET A 201 -13.42 9.51 12.67
C MET A 201 -11.95 9.08 12.79
N ILE A 202 -11.03 10.00 13.12
CA ILE A 202 -9.63 9.67 13.44
C ILE A 202 -9.56 8.73 14.65
N THR A 203 -10.34 9.03 15.69
CA THR A 203 -10.42 8.22 16.91
C THR A 203 -10.96 6.83 16.62
N LEU A 204 -12.05 6.74 15.85
CA LEU A 204 -12.65 5.47 15.43
C LEU A 204 -11.64 4.64 14.61
N PHE A 205 -11.10 5.21 13.54
CA PHE A 205 -10.12 4.54 12.69
C PHE A 205 -8.91 4.05 13.50
N SER A 206 -8.43 4.88 14.44
CA SER A 206 -7.34 4.53 15.34
C SER A 206 -7.68 3.35 16.24
N SER A 207 -8.87 3.36 16.85
CA SER A 207 -9.33 2.27 17.70
C SER A 207 -9.43 0.93 16.96
N LEU A 208 -9.80 0.96 15.68
CA LEU A 208 -9.98 -0.23 14.85
C LEU A 208 -8.65 -0.81 14.36
N PHE A 209 -7.69 0.04 13.97
CA PHE A 209 -6.51 -0.43 13.22
C PHE A 209 -5.17 -0.31 13.95
N ARG A 210 -5.05 0.46 15.05
CA ARG A 210 -3.76 0.68 15.73
C ARG A 210 -3.10 -0.60 16.25
N ASN A 211 -3.90 -1.62 16.55
CA ASN A 211 -3.42 -2.91 17.03
C ASN A 211 -2.88 -3.79 15.90
N TYR A 212 -3.18 -3.46 14.63
CA TYR A 212 -2.85 -4.26 13.46
C TYR A 212 -1.76 -3.65 12.58
N GLY A 213 -1.60 -2.33 12.61
CA GLY A 213 -0.56 -1.64 11.86
C GLY A 213 -0.35 -0.20 12.33
N HIS A 214 0.72 0.40 11.85
CA HIS A 214 1.01 1.81 12.11
C HIS A 214 0.11 2.71 11.27
N ILE A 215 -0.54 3.66 11.92
CA ILE A 215 -1.46 4.60 11.27
C ILE A 215 -0.68 5.82 10.84
N LEU A 216 -0.68 6.07 9.54
CA LEU A 216 -0.15 7.27 8.93
C LEU A 216 -1.27 8.29 8.82
N LEU A 217 -1.00 9.48 9.35
CA LEU A 217 -1.86 10.64 9.27
C LEU A 217 -1.15 11.69 8.42
N SER A 218 -1.77 12.16 7.35
CA SER A 218 -1.19 13.22 6.51
C SER A 218 -2.23 14.25 6.10
N PRO A 219 -1.90 15.55 6.13
CA PRO A 219 -2.81 16.60 5.69
C PRO A 219 -2.97 16.53 4.17
N ARG A 220 -4.14 16.96 3.67
CA ARG A 220 -4.43 16.97 2.24
C ARG A 220 -5.40 18.10 1.89
N ARG A 221 -5.18 18.73 0.74
CA ARG A 221 -6.19 19.58 0.10
C ARG A 221 -7.33 18.74 -0.47
N SER A 222 -8.57 19.15 -0.19
CA SER A 222 -9.81 18.53 -0.64
C SER A 222 -10.59 19.50 -1.52
N ARG A 223 -11.23 18.99 -2.58
CA ARG A 223 -12.07 19.84 -3.45
C ARG A 223 -13.41 20.21 -2.80
N LEU A 224 -13.88 19.40 -1.84
CA LEU A 224 -15.21 19.56 -1.25
C LEU A 224 -15.19 20.39 0.04
N VAL A 225 -14.14 20.24 0.84
CA VAL A 225 -14.04 20.80 2.20
C VAL A 225 -12.76 21.59 2.44
N ASP A 226 -12.06 21.96 1.35
CA ASP A 226 -10.78 22.70 1.33
C ASP A 226 -9.59 21.92 1.91
N PHE A 227 -9.65 21.53 3.19
CA PHE A 227 -8.61 20.77 3.88
C PHE A 227 -9.18 19.64 4.73
N GLU A 228 -8.55 18.46 4.61
CA GLU A 228 -8.90 17.24 5.34
C GLU A 228 -7.65 16.48 5.77
N TRP A 229 -7.81 15.54 6.70
CA TRP A 229 -6.75 14.59 7.04
C TRP A 229 -6.98 13.26 6.33
N ARG A 230 -5.94 12.76 5.67
CA ARG A 230 -5.88 11.41 5.14
C ARG A 230 -5.33 10.46 6.20
N LEU A 231 -6.07 9.39 6.46
CA LEU A 231 -5.65 8.27 7.28
C LEU A 231 -5.28 7.09 6.40
N GLN A 232 -4.19 6.41 6.74
CA GLN A 232 -3.75 5.22 6.03
C GLN A 232 -3.14 4.21 7.01
N VAL A 233 -3.43 2.94 6.80
CA VAL A 233 -2.76 1.82 7.48
C VAL A 233 -2.48 0.71 6.47
N ASP A 234 -1.29 0.13 6.54
CA ASP A 234 -0.92 -1.06 5.80
C ASP A 234 -1.05 -2.28 6.72
N LEU A 235 -2.04 -3.12 6.45
CA LEU A 235 -2.41 -4.28 7.25
C LEU A 235 -1.77 -5.56 6.69
N ASP A 236 -1.78 -6.61 7.49
CA ASP A 236 -1.42 -7.96 7.06
C ASP A 236 -2.39 -8.49 5.98
N SER A 237 -1.92 -9.45 5.18
CA SER A 237 -2.71 -10.08 4.11
C SER A 237 -3.98 -10.80 4.59
N SER A 238 -4.06 -11.21 5.86
CA SER A 238 -5.27 -11.76 6.48
C SER A 238 -6.46 -10.79 6.48
N PHE A 239 -6.25 -9.48 6.28
CA PHE A 239 -7.30 -8.50 6.06
C PHE A 239 -7.85 -8.49 4.62
N GLY A 240 -7.47 -9.45 3.78
CA GLY A 240 -7.91 -9.55 2.38
C GLY A 240 -9.43 -9.54 2.22
N PHE A 241 -10.18 -9.98 3.24
CA PHE A 241 -11.64 -9.92 3.26
C PHE A 241 -12.22 -8.51 3.07
N LEU A 242 -11.47 -7.46 3.42
CA LEU A 242 -11.89 -6.05 3.24
C LEU A 242 -11.85 -5.59 1.77
N SER A 243 -11.08 -6.28 0.92
CA SER A 243 -10.93 -5.91 -0.50
C SER A 243 -12.12 -6.35 -1.36
N HIS A 244 -13.00 -7.21 -0.83
CA HIS A 244 -14.22 -7.66 -1.53
C HIS A 244 -15.33 -6.60 -1.44
N LYS A 245 -15.09 -5.43 -2.06
CA LYS A 245 -16.08 -4.33 -2.13
C LYS A 245 -17.36 -4.72 -2.87
N SER A 246 -17.35 -5.83 -3.62
CA SER A 246 -18.49 -6.28 -4.43
C SER A 246 -19.58 -7.03 -3.67
N LEU A 247 -19.42 -7.34 -2.37
CA LEU A 247 -20.29 -8.33 -1.74
C LEU A 247 -21.47 -7.80 -0.94
N GLY A 248 -21.62 -6.48 -0.75
CA GLY A 248 -22.72 -5.95 0.06
C GLY A 248 -22.84 -6.68 1.40
N ILE A 249 -24.06 -6.97 1.82
CA ILE A 249 -24.32 -7.88 2.94
C ILE A 249 -24.30 -9.31 2.41
N THR A 250 -23.31 -10.11 2.82
CA THR A 250 -23.23 -11.52 2.44
C THR A 250 -24.25 -12.37 3.19
N MET A 251 -24.69 -13.49 2.60
CA MET A 251 -25.68 -14.39 3.22
C MET A 251 -25.21 -14.96 4.58
N ASP A 252 -23.90 -15.15 4.78
CA ASP A 252 -23.33 -15.62 6.06
C ASP A 252 -23.44 -14.57 7.18
N ILE A 253 -23.53 -13.28 6.83
CA ILE A 253 -23.79 -12.20 7.76
C ILE A 253 -25.29 -12.02 7.96
N GLN A 254 -26.06 -12.01 6.87
CA GLN A 254 -27.51 -11.77 6.90
C GLN A 254 -28.24 -12.80 7.75
N ASN A 255 -27.96 -14.09 7.55
CA ASN A 255 -28.67 -15.17 8.24
C ASN A 255 -28.27 -15.35 9.72
N LYS A 256 -27.40 -14.48 10.26
CA LYS A 256 -26.91 -14.56 11.64
C LYS A 256 -27.17 -13.23 12.35
N PRO A 257 -28.25 -13.10 13.14
CA PRO A 257 -28.70 -11.83 13.71
C PRO A 257 -27.61 -11.01 14.42
N ASN A 258 -26.72 -11.67 15.18
CA ASN A 258 -25.63 -10.98 15.89
C ASN A 258 -24.49 -10.51 14.97
N LEU A 259 -24.22 -11.21 13.87
CA LEU A 259 -23.28 -10.76 12.84
C LEU A 259 -23.88 -9.63 12.01
N PHE A 260 -25.15 -9.74 11.62
CA PHE A 260 -25.88 -8.64 10.97
C PHE A 260 -25.87 -7.38 11.84
N ARG A 261 -26.17 -7.48 13.13
CA ARG A 261 -26.08 -6.37 14.09
C ARG A 261 -24.69 -5.73 14.12
N SER A 262 -23.63 -6.54 14.08
CA SER A 262 -22.25 -6.06 14.08
C SER A 262 -21.88 -5.37 12.77
N TYR A 263 -22.30 -5.95 11.63
CA TYR A 263 -22.15 -5.36 10.31
C TYR A 263 -22.90 -4.03 10.21
N LEU A 264 -24.16 -4.00 10.63
CA LEU A 264 -25.00 -2.81 10.62
C LEU A 264 -24.38 -1.71 11.49
N ALA A 265 -23.78 -2.03 12.63
CA ALA A 265 -23.05 -1.06 13.43
C ALA A 265 -21.86 -0.42 12.68
N GLY A 266 -21.09 -1.23 11.96
CA GLY A 266 -20.01 -0.71 11.12
C GLY A 266 -20.53 0.18 9.99
N LEU A 267 -21.56 -0.27 9.29
CA LEU A 267 -22.21 0.50 8.23
C LEU A 267 -22.82 1.80 8.76
N PHE A 268 -23.44 1.76 9.94
CA PHE A 268 -24.01 2.92 10.60
C PHE A 268 -22.95 3.88 11.11
N ASP A 269 -21.80 3.40 11.56
CA ASP A 269 -20.66 4.26 11.92
C ASP A 269 -20.04 4.97 10.72
N ALA A 270 -20.14 4.41 9.51
CA ALA A 270 -19.78 5.10 8.27
C ALA A 270 -20.93 6.02 7.78
N GLU A 271 -22.03 5.44 7.32
CA GLU A 271 -23.09 6.11 6.55
C GLU A 271 -24.29 6.58 7.39
N GLY A 272 -24.35 6.14 8.64
CA GLY A 272 -25.49 6.40 9.52
C GLY A 272 -25.51 7.83 10.06
N SER A 273 -26.70 8.34 10.34
CA SER A 273 -26.91 9.61 11.01
C SER A 273 -27.97 9.48 12.10
N ILE A 274 -27.77 10.27 13.15
CA ILE A 274 -28.72 10.45 14.25
C ILE A 274 -29.11 11.92 14.23
N THR A 275 -30.40 12.20 14.17
CA THR A 275 -30.96 13.54 14.08
C THR A 275 -32.12 13.72 15.05
N LEU A 276 -32.31 14.95 15.52
CA LEU A 276 -33.50 15.40 16.24
C LEU A 276 -34.15 16.49 15.40
N LYS A 277 -35.30 16.20 14.79
CA LYS A 277 -36.09 17.24 14.12
C LYS A 277 -36.81 18.06 15.19
N ASP A 278 -36.74 19.38 15.06
CA ASP A 278 -37.30 20.34 16.01
C ASP A 278 -36.87 20.05 17.45
N TYR A 279 -35.68 19.47 17.66
CA TYR A 279 -35.12 19.01 18.94
C TYR A 279 -35.88 17.88 19.67
N TYR A 280 -37.08 17.50 19.22
CA TYR A 280 -37.93 16.55 19.95
C TYR A 280 -38.24 15.25 19.19
N TYR A 281 -38.08 15.24 17.87
CA TYR A 281 -38.46 14.11 17.03
C TYR A 281 -37.22 13.34 16.59
N PRO A 282 -36.86 12.25 17.30
CA PRO A 282 -35.67 11.48 16.98
C PRO A 282 -35.86 10.69 15.70
N ARG A 283 -34.78 10.64 14.92
CA ARG A 283 -34.71 9.93 13.67
C ARG A 283 -33.30 9.40 13.45
N ILE A 284 -33.23 8.17 13.00
CA ILE A 284 -32.02 7.57 12.46
C ILE A 284 -32.15 7.45 10.94
N SER A 285 -31.04 7.62 10.24
CA SER A 285 -31.02 7.42 8.80
C SER A 285 -29.72 6.76 8.34
N LEU A 286 -29.78 6.05 7.23
CA LEU A 286 -28.65 5.51 6.48
C LEU A 286 -28.77 5.99 5.04
N THR A 287 -27.75 6.69 4.54
CA THR A 287 -27.75 7.21 3.17
C THR A 287 -26.77 6.42 2.34
N ASN A 288 -27.17 6.00 1.13
CA ASN A 288 -26.27 5.28 0.23
C ASN A 288 -26.72 5.38 -1.23
N THR A 289 -25.79 5.23 -2.18
CA THR A 289 -26.14 5.10 -3.61
C THR A 289 -26.48 3.66 -3.98
N ASN A 290 -26.07 2.66 -3.18
CA ASN A 290 -26.42 1.27 -3.36
C ASN A 290 -27.77 0.95 -2.71
N PHE A 291 -28.85 1.03 -3.50
CA PHE A 291 -30.21 0.70 -3.09
C PHE A 291 -30.36 -0.72 -2.53
N GLN A 292 -29.65 -1.70 -3.10
CA GLN A 292 -29.78 -3.11 -2.68
C GLN A 292 -29.32 -3.33 -1.24
N VAL A 293 -28.24 -2.66 -0.82
CA VAL A 293 -27.79 -2.74 0.58
C VAL A 293 -28.83 -2.13 1.52
N LEU A 294 -29.43 -1.00 1.17
CA LEU A 294 -30.49 -0.41 1.98
C LEU A 294 -31.72 -1.31 2.05
N ARG A 295 -32.10 -1.98 0.95
CA ARG A 295 -33.23 -2.93 0.92
C ARG A 295 -33.03 -4.13 1.83
N VAL A 296 -31.83 -4.69 1.87
CA VAL A 296 -31.52 -5.77 2.82
C VAL A 296 -31.64 -5.23 4.26
N VAL A 297 -31.05 -4.07 4.55
CA VAL A 297 -31.15 -3.46 5.89
C VAL A 297 -32.61 -3.17 6.28
N GLU A 298 -33.43 -2.66 5.37
CA GLU A 298 -34.86 -2.41 5.59
C GLU A 298 -35.60 -3.69 5.96
N SER A 299 -35.40 -4.76 5.18
CA SER A 299 -36.04 -6.05 5.43
C SER A 299 -35.70 -6.61 6.82
N GLU A 300 -34.42 -6.57 7.19
CA GLU A 300 -33.97 -7.04 8.50
C GLU A 300 -34.49 -6.17 9.65
N LEU A 301 -34.54 -4.84 9.47
CA LEU A 301 -35.10 -3.92 10.47
C LEU A 301 -36.60 -4.13 10.66
N LEU A 302 -37.35 -4.31 9.57
CA LEU A 302 -38.78 -4.62 9.62
C LEU A 302 -39.04 -5.95 10.33
N ALA A 303 -38.24 -6.99 10.04
CA ALA A 303 -38.32 -8.28 10.72
C ALA A 303 -38.05 -8.19 12.23
N LEU A 304 -37.22 -7.24 12.66
CA LEU A 304 -36.95 -6.94 14.07
C LEU A 304 -37.98 -6.00 14.72
N GLY A 305 -39.00 -5.58 13.96
CA GLY A 305 -40.07 -4.69 14.41
C GLY A 305 -39.69 -3.21 14.48
N TYR A 306 -38.68 -2.78 13.70
CA TYR A 306 -38.37 -1.35 13.53
C TYR A 306 -39.11 -0.81 12.28
N PRO A 307 -39.88 0.28 12.40
CA PRO A 307 -40.50 0.93 11.25
C PRO A 307 -39.43 1.64 10.43
N ALA A 308 -38.94 0.95 9.40
CA ALA A 308 -37.97 1.46 8.45
C ALA A 308 -38.62 1.72 7.09
N GLN A 309 -38.23 2.81 6.43
CA GLN A 309 -38.67 3.14 5.08
C GLN A 309 -37.52 3.70 4.25
N ILE A 310 -37.40 3.23 3.01
CA ILE A 310 -36.49 3.81 2.01
C ILE A 310 -37.21 4.86 1.16
N ARG A 311 -36.51 5.96 0.87
CA ARG A 311 -36.94 6.98 -0.09
C ARG A 311 -35.77 7.47 -0.94
N SER A 312 -36.07 7.94 -2.15
CA SER A 312 -35.10 8.64 -3.00
C SER A 312 -34.92 10.08 -2.52
N GLN A 313 -33.68 10.56 -2.50
CA GLN A 313 -33.32 11.96 -2.26
C GLN A 313 -32.94 12.69 -3.57
N GLY A 314 -33.11 12.01 -4.72
CA GLY A 314 -32.75 12.51 -6.04
C GLY A 314 -31.30 12.21 -6.43
N ILE A 315 -30.85 12.85 -7.52
CA ILE A 315 -29.54 12.60 -8.12
C ILE A 315 -28.46 13.42 -7.40
N SER A 316 -27.37 12.77 -7.02
CA SER A 316 -26.22 13.44 -6.42
C SER A 316 -25.62 14.47 -7.38
N LYS A 317 -25.43 15.70 -6.89
CA LYS A 317 -24.70 16.77 -7.58
C LYS A 317 -23.20 16.81 -7.23
N LEU A 318 -22.75 16.04 -6.24
CA LEU A 318 -21.39 16.08 -5.70
C LEU A 318 -20.82 14.66 -5.51
N GLY A 319 -19.54 14.46 -5.83
CA GLY A 319 -18.85 13.17 -5.67
C GLY A 319 -19.30 12.14 -6.70
N ALA A 320 -20.36 11.39 -6.39
CA ALA A 320 -20.99 10.40 -7.27
C ALA A 320 -21.98 11.05 -8.25
N ALA A 321 -21.54 12.09 -8.97
CA ALA A 321 -22.39 12.86 -9.87
C ALA A 321 -23.15 11.95 -10.84
N GLY A 322 -24.47 12.08 -10.88
CA GLY A 322 -25.34 11.28 -11.75
C GLY A 322 -25.91 10.00 -11.12
N GLN A 323 -25.51 9.63 -9.89
CA GLN A 323 -26.12 8.51 -9.18
C GLN A 323 -27.27 8.96 -8.28
N GLU A 324 -28.32 8.16 -8.21
CA GLU A 324 -29.43 8.37 -7.28
C GLU A 324 -28.99 8.08 -5.83
N ILE A 325 -29.33 8.99 -4.91
CA ILE A 325 -29.08 8.83 -3.48
C ILE A 325 -30.36 8.31 -2.85
N TRP A 326 -30.23 7.22 -2.10
CA TRP A 326 -31.30 6.62 -1.34
C TRP A 326 -31.07 6.83 0.15
N VAL A 327 -32.15 7.03 0.90
CA VAL A 327 -32.11 7.19 2.35
C VAL A 327 -33.07 6.18 2.98
N LEU A 328 -32.55 5.32 3.84
CA LEU A 328 -33.31 4.48 4.74
C LEU A 328 -33.49 5.22 6.07
N GLU A 329 -34.70 5.27 6.58
CA GLU A 329 -35.02 6.05 7.77
C GLU A 329 -35.89 5.26 8.73
N CYS A 330 -35.65 5.46 10.02
CA CYS A 330 -36.52 4.99 11.09
C CYS A 330 -36.78 6.15 12.05
N TRP A 331 -38.03 6.27 12.50
CA TRP A 331 -38.51 7.35 13.35
C TRP A 331 -39.33 6.81 14.53
N GLY A 332 -39.72 7.72 15.42
CA GLY A 332 -40.49 7.41 16.62
C GLY A 332 -39.60 7.19 17.83
N ARG A 333 -40.01 7.75 18.98
CA ARG A 333 -39.21 7.73 20.23
C ARG A 333 -38.85 6.31 20.63
N GLU A 334 -39.82 5.39 20.65
CA GLU A 334 -39.57 4.02 21.10
C GLU A 334 -38.66 3.23 20.14
N SER A 335 -38.93 3.29 18.84
CA SER A 335 -38.12 2.60 17.83
C SER A 335 -36.68 3.10 17.81
N VAL A 336 -36.47 4.41 17.85
CA VAL A 336 -35.12 5.00 17.87
C VAL A 336 -34.41 4.68 19.19
N ARG A 337 -35.10 4.76 20.33
CA ARG A 337 -34.55 4.37 21.64
C ARG A 337 -34.06 2.92 21.63
N ARG A 338 -34.91 2.00 21.17
CA ARG A 338 -34.56 0.58 21.02
C ARG A 338 -33.40 0.39 20.06
N PHE A 339 -33.36 1.12 18.95
CA PHE A 339 -32.29 1.00 17.95
C PHE A 339 -30.94 1.42 18.53
N VAL A 340 -30.84 2.61 19.14
CA VAL A 340 -29.55 3.12 19.66
C VAL A 340 -29.05 2.33 20.87
N GLN A 341 -29.93 1.65 21.59
CA GLN A 341 -29.55 0.69 22.64
C GLN A 341 -29.11 -0.65 22.06
N TRP A 342 -29.73 -1.07 20.96
CA TRP A 342 -29.42 -2.33 20.30
C TRP A 342 -28.14 -2.23 19.47
N ILE A 343 -27.88 -1.20 18.68
CA ILE A 343 -26.71 -1.19 17.80
C ILE A 343 -25.40 -0.82 18.55
N PRO A 344 -24.31 -1.62 18.44
CA PRO A 344 -23.03 -1.31 19.12
C PRO A 344 -22.22 -0.24 18.37
N ILE A 345 -22.72 1.00 18.37
CA ILE A 345 -22.08 2.18 17.76
C ILE A 345 -20.71 2.43 18.40
N LYS A 346 -19.68 2.68 17.58
CA LYS A 346 -18.32 2.99 18.05
C LYS A 346 -17.87 4.40 17.66
N HIS A 347 -18.50 5.07 16.69
CA HIS A 347 -18.13 6.42 16.29
C HIS A 347 -18.42 7.42 17.42
N PRO A 348 -17.41 8.12 18.01
CA PRO A 348 -17.59 8.91 19.23
C PRO A 348 -18.71 9.98 19.16
N GLU A 349 -18.84 10.69 18.02
CA GLU A 349 -19.93 11.66 17.84
C GLU A 349 -21.30 10.98 17.83
N LYS A 350 -21.42 9.81 17.20
CA LYS A 350 -22.69 9.08 17.09
C LYS A 350 -23.06 8.46 18.44
N VAL A 351 -22.08 7.99 19.21
CA VAL A 351 -22.27 7.55 20.60
C VAL A 351 -22.81 8.70 21.45
N SER A 352 -22.21 9.90 21.36
CA SER A 352 -22.66 11.08 22.10
C SER A 352 -24.09 11.48 21.71
N LYS A 353 -24.40 11.48 20.40
CA LYS A 353 -25.74 11.76 19.88
C LYS A 353 -26.77 10.72 20.35
N ALA A 354 -26.42 9.43 20.31
CA ALA A 354 -27.27 8.34 20.77
C ALA A 354 -27.64 8.49 22.26
N GLN A 355 -26.69 8.92 23.11
CA GLN A 355 -26.96 9.17 24.53
C GLN A 355 -27.96 10.31 24.74
N ILE A 356 -27.83 11.42 24.00
CA ILE A 356 -28.78 12.54 24.09
C ILE A 356 -30.15 12.12 23.55
N VAL A 357 -30.20 11.45 22.40
CA VAL A 357 -31.46 10.95 21.82
C VAL A 357 -32.16 10.00 22.77
N ARG A 358 -31.44 9.15 23.48
CA ARG A 358 -32.02 8.29 24.52
C ARG A 358 -32.71 9.12 25.60
N ARG A 359 -32.08 10.18 26.11
CA ARG A 359 -32.71 11.12 27.07
C ARG A 359 -33.96 11.78 26.48
N VAL A 360 -33.90 12.21 25.22
CA VAL A 360 -35.08 12.75 24.51
C VAL A 360 -36.19 11.71 24.41
N CYS A 361 -35.89 10.42 24.24
CA CYS A 361 -36.92 9.38 24.19
C CYS A 361 -37.50 9.05 25.58
N GLU A 362 -36.71 9.18 26.64
CA GLU A 362 -37.08 8.85 28.02
C GLU A 362 -37.71 10.03 28.78
N ALA A 363 -37.58 11.26 28.27
CA ALA A 363 -38.10 12.46 28.93
C ALA A 363 -39.63 12.43 29.08
N VAL A 364 -40.08 12.66 30.32
CA VAL A 364 -41.50 12.70 30.70
C VAL A 364 -41.97 14.16 30.87
N THR A 365 -41.06 15.07 31.20
CA THR A 365 -41.37 16.50 31.42
C THR A 365 -40.81 17.40 30.33
N ARG A 366 -41.38 18.61 30.22
CA ARG A 366 -40.89 19.65 29.30
C ARG A 366 -39.47 20.10 29.65
N ASP A 367 -39.14 20.19 30.93
CA ASP A 367 -37.81 20.61 31.38
C ASP A 367 -36.74 19.57 30.99
N GLN A 368 -37.05 18.28 31.11
CA GLN A 368 -36.17 17.20 30.65
C GLN A 368 -35.94 17.26 29.13
N LEU A 369 -37.00 17.55 28.36
CA LEU A 369 -36.88 17.74 26.91
C LEU A 369 -36.04 18.97 26.57
N SER A 370 -36.25 20.09 27.27
CA SER A 370 -35.46 21.32 27.09
C SER A 370 -33.98 21.09 27.39
N ALA A 371 -33.66 20.46 28.52
CA ALA A 371 -32.28 20.15 28.89
C ALA A 371 -31.59 19.23 27.87
N ALA A 372 -32.33 18.29 27.27
CA ALA A 372 -31.80 17.43 26.22
C ALA A 372 -31.60 18.18 24.88
N ALA A 373 -32.47 19.15 24.57
CA ALA A 373 -32.32 20.04 23.42
C ALA A 373 -31.07 20.93 23.57
N ASP A 374 -30.87 21.53 24.74
CA ASP A 374 -29.68 22.34 25.05
C ASP A 374 -28.40 21.51 24.91
N ALA A 375 -28.40 20.29 25.45
CA ALA A 375 -27.28 19.36 25.30
C ALA A 375 -27.01 18.99 23.83
N TRP A 376 -28.06 18.84 23.02
CA TRP A 376 -27.94 18.56 21.58
C TRP A 376 -27.32 19.73 20.82
N GLU A 377 -27.77 20.95 21.11
CA GLU A 377 -27.22 22.16 20.50
C GLU A 377 -25.75 22.34 20.88
N PHE A 378 -25.43 22.24 22.17
CA PHE A 378 -24.06 22.32 22.66
C PHE A 378 -23.16 21.28 21.99
N LEU A 379 -23.61 20.03 21.86
CA LEU A 379 -22.84 18.98 21.19
C LEU A 379 -22.59 19.32 19.71
N ASN A 380 -23.59 19.83 18.98
CA ASN A 380 -23.41 20.20 17.58
C ASN A 380 -22.46 21.39 17.40
N GLN A 381 -22.53 22.39 18.28
CA GLN A 381 -21.59 23.51 18.31
C GLN A 381 -20.16 23.01 18.54
N ARG A 382 -19.96 22.14 19.55
CA ARG A 382 -18.66 21.53 19.83
C ARG A 382 -18.11 20.75 18.63
N ILE A 383 -18.93 19.90 17.99
CA ILE A 383 -18.53 19.14 16.79
C ILE A 383 -18.11 20.11 15.67
N LYS A 384 -18.86 21.19 15.45
CA LYS A 384 -18.54 22.18 14.42
C LYS A 384 -17.20 22.87 14.67
N GLU A 385 -16.91 23.23 15.92
CA GLU A 385 -15.64 23.82 16.32
C GLU A 385 -14.48 22.84 16.18
N GLU A 386 -14.64 21.60 16.65
CA GLU A 386 -13.66 20.53 16.55
C GLU A 386 -13.26 20.25 15.10
N ARG A 387 -14.26 20.19 14.19
CA ARG A 387 -14.01 20.04 12.75
C ARG A 387 -13.21 21.21 12.17
N ARG A 388 -13.59 22.45 12.51
CA ARG A 388 -12.89 23.65 12.05
C ARG A 388 -11.42 23.62 12.47
N ARG A 389 -11.17 23.39 13.77
CA ARG A 389 -9.81 23.28 14.32
C ARG A 389 -8.99 22.21 13.61
N LEU A 390 -9.60 21.05 13.33
CA LEU A 390 -8.91 19.95 12.65
C LEU A 390 -8.56 20.29 11.19
N SER A 391 -9.47 20.95 10.46
CA SER A 391 -9.22 21.42 9.09
C SER A 391 -8.16 22.53 9.04
N ASP A 392 -8.18 23.48 9.98
CA ASP A 392 -7.15 24.52 10.08
C ASP A 392 -5.78 23.91 10.40
N ALA A 393 -5.72 22.92 11.30
CA ALA A 393 -4.50 22.17 11.58
C ALA A 393 -3.98 21.43 10.34
N ALA A 394 -4.87 20.89 9.50
CA ALA A 394 -4.46 20.28 8.22
C ALA A 394 -3.86 21.30 7.26
N ARG A 395 -4.44 22.51 7.18
CA ARG A 395 -3.94 23.61 6.34
C ARG A 395 -2.52 24.01 6.74
N ILE A 396 -2.31 24.30 8.03
CA ILE A 396 -1.00 24.69 8.57
C ILE A 396 0.03 23.58 8.35
N ALA A 397 -0.33 22.33 8.64
CA ALA A 397 0.58 21.19 8.45
C ALA A 397 0.98 20.99 6.98
N LEU A 398 0.06 21.26 6.03
CA LEU A 398 0.36 21.16 4.61
C LEU A 398 1.33 22.27 4.16
N GLN A 399 1.08 23.52 4.57
CA GLN A 399 1.94 24.67 4.27
C GLN A 399 3.38 24.44 4.76
N ASN A 400 3.54 24.04 6.03
CA ASN A 400 4.86 23.74 6.59
C ASN A 400 5.58 22.61 5.81
N SER A 401 4.84 21.61 5.32
CA SER A 401 5.41 20.50 4.55
C SER A 401 5.85 20.90 3.14
N GLU A 402 5.23 21.94 2.57
CA GLU A 402 5.59 22.49 1.25
C GLU A 402 6.83 23.39 1.38
N GLU A 403 6.90 24.21 2.43
CA GLU A 403 8.07 25.05 2.74
C GLU A 403 9.34 24.21 2.96
N LEU A 404 9.23 23.12 3.74
CA LEU A 404 10.35 22.19 3.97
C LEU A 404 10.82 21.44 2.72
N ARG A 405 10.01 21.35 1.66
CA ARG A 405 10.40 20.74 0.38
C ARG A 405 11.02 21.73 -0.59
N ALA A 406 10.81 23.03 -0.36
CA ALA A 406 11.38 24.09 -1.17
C ALA A 406 12.79 24.48 -0.70
N GLN A 407 13.11 24.22 0.57
CA GLN A 407 14.46 24.26 1.15
C GLN A 407 15.24 23.00 0.77
#